data_AF-A0A328XUZ0-F1
#
_entry.id   AF-A0A328XUZ0-F1
#
_cell.length_a   1.000
_cell.length_b   1.000
_cell.length_c   1.000
_cell.angle_alpha   90.00
_cell.angle_beta   90.00
_cell.angle_gamma   90.00
#
_symmetry.space_group_name_H-M   'P 1'
#
loop_
_entity.id
_entity.type
_entity.pdbx_description
1 polymer ?
#
loop_
_entity_poly.entity_id
_entity_poly.type
_entity_poly.pdbx_seq_one_letter_code
_entity_poly.pdbx_strand_id
1 'polypeptide(L)' 'MIKVMMCREATRLMSKRLDATLSLGERFSLRFHLGMCRACRHCNAQFDLLHQAGRRFDDEPPADEGDDTSTRR' A
#
# COMPACT_ATOMS: atom_id res chain seq x y z
N MET A 1 21.96 18.19 2.07
CA MET A 1 20.66 18.11 2.77
C MET A 1 19.63 18.81 1.90
N ILE A 2 18.77 18.07 1.21
CA ILE A 2 17.71 18.67 0.38
C ILE A 2 16.39 18.18 0.94
N LYS A 3 15.70 19.07 1.66
CA LYS A 3 14.46 18.80 2.37
C LYS A 3 13.30 19.49 1.65
N VAL A 4 12.56 18.71 0.85
CA VAL A 4 11.12 18.91 0.61
C VAL A 4 10.32 17.66 1.04
N MET A 5 11.00 16.53 1.28
CA MET A 5 10.47 15.39 2.03
C MET A 5 11.65 14.58 2.54
N MET A 6 11.70 14.20 3.83
CA MET A 6 12.79 13.35 4.34
C MET A 6 12.59 11.90 3.89
N CYS A 7 13.67 11.14 3.68
CA CYS A 7 13.58 9.72 3.34
C CYS A 7 12.70 8.93 4.33
N ARG A 8 12.74 9.28 5.63
CA ARG A 8 11.87 8.71 6.67
C ARG A 8 10.38 8.91 6.37
N GLU A 9 10.03 10.09 5.86
CA GLU A 9 8.65 10.42 5.54
C GLU A 9 8.23 9.76 4.23
N ALA A 10 9.14 9.63 3.26
CA ALA A 10 8.92 8.85 2.04
C ALA A 10 8.58 7.40 2.40
N THR A 11 9.36 6.77 3.29
CA THR A 11 9.07 5.42 3.79
C THR A 11 7.74 5.36 4.55
N ARG A 12 7.38 6.40 5.32
CA ARG A 12 6.09 6.48 6.00
C ARG A 12 4.93 6.52 5.01
N LEU A 13 5.04 7.27 3.91
CA LEU A 13 4.02 7.25 2.84
C LEU A 13 3.99 5.93 2.08
N MET A 14 5.13 5.27 1.86
CA MET A 14 5.18 3.92 1.26
C MET A 14 4.40 2.90 2.12
N SER A 15 4.62 2.92 3.44
CA SER A 15 3.85 2.08 4.38
C SER A 15 2.38 2.46 4.39
N LYS A 16 2.06 3.76 4.52
CA LYS A 16 0.68 4.24 4.52
C LYS A 16 -0.08 3.81 3.26
N ARG A 17 0.58 3.69 2.11
CA ARG A 17 -0.01 3.20 0.85
C ARG A 17 -0.42 1.73 0.90
N LEU A 18 0.23 0.91 1.72
CA LEU A 18 -0.17 -0.49 1.94
C LEU A 18 -1.44 -0.58 2.78
N ASP A 19 -1.52 0.22 3.85
CA ASP A 19 -2.63 0.18 4.80
C ASP A 19 -3.84 1.01 4.37
N ALA A 20 -3.62 2.11 3.64
CA ALA A 20 -4.62 3.10 3.30
C ALA A 20 -4.36 3.80 1.96
N THR A 21 -5.40 4.45 1.43
CA THR A 21 -5.26 5.25 0.21
C THR A 21 -4.50 6.55 0.51
N LEU A 22 -3.39 6.77 -0.18
CA LEU A 22 -2.69 8.05 -0.15
C LEU A 22 -3.52 9.16 -0.82
N SER A 23 -3.48 10.36 -0.27
CA SER A 23 -4.01 11.54 -0.94
C SER A 23 -3.23 11.87 -2.21
N LEU A 24 -3.84 12.61 -3.14
CA LEU A 24 -3.20 13.02 -4.40
C LEU A 24 -1.89 13.78 -4.13
N GLY A 25 -1.87 14.72 -3.18
CA GLY A 25 -0.67 15.48 -2.82
C GLY A 25 0.47 14.61 -2.26
N GLU A 26 0.14 13.66 -1.38
CA GLU A 26 1.10 12.69 -0.83
C GLU A 26 1.70 11.81 -1.93
N ARG A 27 0.87 11.36 -2.89
CA ARG A 27 1.35 10.60 -4.06
C ARG A 27 2.33 11.39 -4.91
N PHE A 28 2.03 12.66 -5.20
CA PHE A 28 2.93 13.51 -6.00
C PHE A 28 4.25 13.76 -5.27
N SER A 29 4.20 14.08 -3.98
CA SER A 29 5.40 14.30 -3.16
C SER A 29 6.30 13.06 -3.11
N LEU A 30 5.70 11.89 -2.91
CA LEU A 30 6.42 10.62 -2.92
C LEU A 30 7.08 10.36 -4.28
N ARG A 31 6.34 10.51 -5.40
CA ARG A 31 6.89 10.31 -6.75
C ARG A 31 8.05 11.26 -7.04
N PHE A 32 7.95 12.52 -6.63
CA PHE A 32 9.01 13.50 -6.79
C PHE A 32 10.28 13.08 -6.01
N HIS A 33 10.13 12.66 -4.75
CA HIS A 33 11.25 12.19 -3.94
C HIS A 33 11.91 10.93 -4.53
N LEU A 34 11.13 9.97 -5.03
CA LEU A 34 11.64 8.77 -5.71
C LEU A 34 12.39 9.11 -7.01
N GLY A 35 11.99 10.21 -7.66
CA GLY A 35 12.69 10.83 -8.79
C GLY A 35 14.16 11.11 -8.49
N MET A 36 14.42 11.70 -7.32
CA MET A 36 15.73 12.24 -6.95
C MET A 36 16.53 11.33 -6.00
N CYS A 37 15.87 10.44 -5.26
CA CYS A 37 16.49 9.56 -4.28
C CYS A 37 16.48 8.10 -4.75
N ARG A 38 17.63 7.61 -5.20
CA ARG A 38 17.80 6.21 -5.63
C ARG A 38 17.52 5.19 -4.52
N ALA A 39 17.93 5.48 -3.29
CA ALA A 39 17.70 4.58 -2.15
C ALA A 39 16.20 4.37 -1.89
N CYS A 40 15.43 5.46 -1.84
CA CYS A 40 13.98 5.38 -1.67
C CYS A 40 13.30 4.71 -2.87
N ARG A 41 13.83 4.87 -4.10
CA ARG A 41 13.30 4.17 -5.28
C ARG A 41 13.41 2.66 -5.16
N HIS A 42 14.56 2.17 -4.72
CA HIS A 42 14.75 0.74 -4.50
C HIS A 42 13.84 0.21 -3.37
N CYS A 43 13.71 1.00 -2.29
CA CYS A 43 12.79 0.70 -1.20
C CYS A 43 11.34 0.58 -1.72
N ASN A 44 10.85 1.56 -2.49
CA ASN A 44 9.50 1.54 -3.04
C ASN A 44 9.23 0.31 -3.91
N ALA A 45 10.22 -0.17 -4.69
CA ALA A 45 10.06 -1.39 -5.47
C ALA A 45 9.78 -2.61 -4.57
N GLN A 46 10.42 -2.70 -3.40
CA GLN A 46 10.12 -3.74 -2.42
C GLN A 46 8.70 -3.61 -1.85
N PHE A 47 8.27 -2.39 -1.53
CA PHE A 47 6.89 -2.13 -1.08
C PHE A 47 5.84 -2.51 -2.14
N ASP A 48 6.10 -2.24 -3.42
CA ASP A 48 5.19 -2.63 -4.52
C ASP A 48 5.10 -4.16 -4.68
N LEU A 49 6.15 -4.93 -4.36
CA LEU A 49 6.09 -6.40 -4.32
C LEU A 49 5.17 -6.89 -3.19
N LEU A 50 5.30 -6.32 -1.99
CA LEU A 50 4.42 -6.64 -0.86
C LEU A 50 2.95 -6.31 -1.18
N HIS A 51 2.69 -5.18 -1.81
CA HIS A 51 1.34 -4.78 -2.20
C HIS A 51 0.72 -5.71 -3.25
N GLN A 52 1.52 -6.20 -4.21
CA GLN A 52 1.07 -7.18 -5.19
C GLN A 52 0.78 -8.55 -4.57
N ALA A 53 1.53 -8.93 -3.53
CA ALA A 53 1.24 -10.15 -2.77
C ALA A 53 -0.07 -9.99 -1.99
N GLY A 54 -0.27 -8.86 -1.29
CA GLY A 54 -1.49 -8.55 -0.54
C GLY A 54 -2.76 -8.61 -1.41
N ARG A 55 -2.74 -7.98 -2.59
CA ARG A 55 -3.90 -8.00 -3.50
C ARG A 55 -4.29 -9.38 -4.02
N ARG A 56 -3.37 -10.36 -4.05
CA ARG A 56 -3.74 -11.74 -4.41
C ARG A 56 -4.60 -12.43 -3.35
N PHE A 57 -4.58 -11.96 -2.11
CA PHE A 57 -5.41 -12.51 -1.03
C PHE A 57 -6.82 -11.90 -0.99
N ASP A 58 -7.00 -10.67 -1.47
CA ASP A 58 -8.32 -10.02 -1.55
C ASP A 58 -9.15 -10.48 -2.76
N ASP A 59 -8.50 -11.07 -3.78
CA ASP A 59 -9.14 -11.60 -4.99
C ASP A 59 -9.67 -13.04 -4.81
N GLU A 60 -9.55 -13.65 -3.62
CA GLU A 60 -10.33 -14.85 -3.30
C GLU A 60 -11.76 -14.40 -2.97
N PRO A 61 -12.74 -14.62 -3.87
CA PRO A 61 -14.12 -14.31 -3.55
C PRO A 61 -14.49 -15.08 -2.28
N PRO A 62 -15.23 -14.47 -1.34
CA PRO A 62 -15.74 -15.20 -0.19
C PRO A 62 -16.49 -16.41 -0.77
N ALA A 63 -16.03 -17.62 -0.41
CA ALA A 63 -16.78 -18.82 -0.69
C ALA A 63 -18.19 -18.56 -0.17
N ASP A 64 -19.13 -18.49 -1.10
CA ASP A 64 -20.55 -18.45 -0.85
C ASP A 64 -20.92 -19.75 -0.13
N GLU A 65 -20.78 -19.76 1.21
CA GLU A 65 -21.46 -20.72 2.07
C GLU A 65 -22.76 -20.08 2.54
N GLY A 66 -23.70 -19.99 1.59
CA GLY A 66 -25.11 -20.07 1.95
C GLY A 66 -25.40 -21.49 2.44
N ASP A 67 -25.49 -21.66 3.75
CA ASP A 67 -26.27 -22.75 4.34
C ASP A 67 -27.29 -22.16 5.32
N ASP A 68 -28.52 -22.10 4.82
CA ASP A 68 -29.75 -21.97 5.58
C ASP A 68 -29.89 -23.18 6.51
N THR A 69 -29.95 -22.95 7.82
CA THR A 69 -30.86 -23.77 8.60
C THR A 69 -31.60 -22.92 9.63
N SER A 70 -32.74 -22.39 9.17
CA SER A 70 -33.94 -22.29 9.99
C SER A 70 -34.22 -23.60 10.74
N THR A 71 -33.93 -23.65 12.05
CA THR A 71 -34.52 -24.50 13.12
C THR A 71 -33.57 -24.39 14.32
N ARG A 72 -33.93 -24.13 15.58
CA ARG A 72 -35.10 -24.35 16.42
C ARG A 72 -34.83 -23.49 17.67
N ARG A 73 -35.75 -22.59 18.03
CA ARG A 73 -36.44 -22.59 19.34
C ARG A 73 -35.61 -23.00 20.55
#